data_AF-A0A7C3P8M2-F1
#
_entry.id   AF-A0A7C3P8M2-F1
#
_cell.length_a   1.000
_cell.length_b   1.000
_cell.length_c   1.000
_cell.angle_alpha   90.00
_cell.angle_beta   90.00
_cell.angle_gamma   90.00
#
_symmetry.space_group_name_H-M   'P 1'
#
loop_
_entity.id
_entity.type
_entity.pdbx_description
1 polymer ?
#
loop_
_entity_poly.entity_id
_entity_poly.type
_entity_poly.pdbx_seq_one_letter_code
_entity_poly.pdbx_strand_id
1 'polypeptide(L)'
;MLRYKHLRLDQEKIDRAKKVLKVKTDTEAMDRALDVVIQNDQENLRRRKLMKQILKLRNRIGKVREDSAEWVREARKERTFRHDSRA
;
A
#
# COMPACT_ATOMS: atom_id res chain seq x y z
N MET A 1 10.37 -30.20 -2.69
CA MET A 1 10.55 -31.53 -2.06
C MET A 1 9.83 -31.53 -0.72
N LEU A 2 8.74 -32.29 -0.59
CA LEU A 2 7.97 -32.40 0.66
C LEU A 2 8.77 -33.22 1.68
N ARG A 3 8.91 -32.73 2.92
CA ARG A 3 9.57 -33.44 4.01
C ARG A 3 8.56 -33.69 5.13
N TYR A 4 8.42 -34.94 5.56
CA TYR A 4 7.60 -35.28 6.72
C TYR A 4 8.35 -34.92 7.99
N LYS A 5 7.83 -33.94 8.74
CA LYS A 5 8.31 -33.54 10.06
C LYS A 5 7.15 -33.66 11.05
N HIS A 6 7.41 -34.23 12.23
CA HIS A 6 6.46 -34.23 13.33
C HIS A 6 6.48 -32.86 14.01
N LEU A 7 5.49 -32.03 13.72
CA LEU A 7 5.32 -30.71 14.31
C LEU A 7 4.11 -30.74 15.25
N ARG A 8 4.28 -30.24 16.47
CA ARG A 8 3.16 -30.05 17.40
C ARG A 8 2.66 -28.62 17.24
N LEU A 9 1.41 -28.48 16.83
CA LEU A 9 0.75 -27.20 16.65
C LEU A 9 -0.48 -27.12 17.53
N ASP A 10 -0.89 -25.88 17.78
CA ASP A 10 -2.13 -25.57 18.45
C ASP A 10 -3.31 -25.80 17.50
N GLN A 11 -4.15 -26.79 17.80
CA GLN A 11 -5.28 -27.19 16.96
C GLN A 11 -6.31 -26.06 16.82
N GLU A 12 -6.53 -25.24 17.86
CA GLU A 12 -7.49 -24.14 17.76
C GLU A 12 -7.06 -23.11 16.71
N LYS A 13 -5.75 -22.86 16.60
CA LYS A 13 -5.22 -21.94 15.58
C LYS A 13 -5.40 -22.51 14.18
N ILE A 14 -5.21 -23.82 14.01
CA ILE A 14 -5.46 -24.50 12.73
C ILE A 14 -6.94 -24.41 12.36
N ASP A 15 -7.85 -24.68 13.29
CA ASP A 15 -9.28 -24.62 13.02
C ASP A 15 -9.75 -23.20 12.66
N ARG A 16 -9.20 -22.18 13.33
CA ARG A 16 -9.44 -20.78 12.95
C ARG A 16 -8.89 -20.48 11.56
N ALA A 17 -7.67 -20.92 11.25
CA ALA A 17 -7.08 -20.74 9.92
C ALA A 17 -7.91 -21.42 8.83
N LYS A 18 -8.44 -22.63 9.07
CA LYS A 18 -9.34 -23.34 8.16
C LYS A 18 -10.61 -22.55 7.87
N LYS A 19 -11.22 -21.97 8.91
CA LYS A 19 -12.42 -21.12 8.75
C LYS A 19 -12.12 -19.85 7.94
N VAL A 20 -11.02 -19.16 8.25
CA VAL A 20 -10.62 -17.92 7.56
C VAL A 20 -10.28 -18.20 6.09
N LEU A 21 -9.52 -19.26 5.83
CA LEU A 21 -9.04 -19.62 4.49
C LEU A 21 -10.05 -20.46 3.68
N LYS A 22 -11.16 -20.86 4.30
CA LYS A 22 -12.23 -21.70 3.74
C LYS A 22 -11.70 -23.02 3.15
N VAL A 23 -10.86 -23.70 3.90
CA VAL A 23 -10.23 -24.97 3.51
C VAL A 23 -10.67 -26.12 4.41
N LYS A 24 -10.56 -27.34 3.89
CA LYS A 24 -11.08 -28.53 4.55
C LYS A 24 -10.01 -29.28 5.36
N THR A 25 -8.74 -29.19 4.95
CA THR A 25 -7.64 -29.95 5.55
C THR A 25 -6.64 -29.06 6.27
N ASP A 26 -5.99 -29.63 7.29
CA ASP A 26 -5.00 -28.92 8.10
C ASP A 26 -3.75 -28.61 7.26
N THR A 27 -3.34 -29.55 6.40
CA THR A 27 -2.24 -29.35 5.45
C THR A 27 -2.51 -28.19 4.50
N GLU A 28 -3.71 -28.13 3.92
CA GLU A 28 -4.08 -27.03 3.01
C GLU A 28 -4.18 -25.69 3.75
N ALA A 29 -4.64 -25.68 5.00
CA ALA A 29 -4.64 -24.49 5.84
C ALA A 29 -3.22 -24.00 6.12
N MET A 30 -2.29 -24.91 6.41
CA MET A 30 -0.89 -24.56 6.62
C MET A 30 -0.25 -24.03 5.35
N ASP A 31 -0.41 -24.73 4.23
CA ASP A 31 0.19 -24.37 2.95
C ASP A 31 -0.26 -22.96 2.51
N ARG A 32 -1.59 -22.72 2.49
CA ARG A 32 -2.14 -21.40 2.14
C ARG A 32 -1.77 -20.32 3.15
N ALA A 33 -1.70 -20.63 4.45
CA ALA A 33 -1.29 -19.64 5.45
C ALA A 33 0.16 -19.20 5.23
N LEU A 34 1.06 -20.13 4.89
CA LEU A 34 2.46 -19.81 4.59
C LEU A 34 2.56 -18.96 3.31
N ASP A 35 1.80 -19.31 2.27
CA ASP A 35 1.75 -18.52 1.03
C ASP A 35 1.31 -17.07 1.30
N VAL A 36 0.26 -16.87 2.09
CA VAL A 36 -0.24 -15.53 2.45
C VAL A 36 0.84 -14.72 3.17
N VAL A 37 1.56 -15.33 4.12
CA VAL A 37 2.64 -14.63 4.86
C VAL A 37 3.78 -14.24 3.92
N ILE A 38 4.20 -15.14 3.04
CA ILE A 38 5.27 -14.89 2.06
C ILE A 38 4.86 -13.77 1.09
N GLN A 39 3.64 -13.84 0.55
CA GLN A 39 3.13 -12.83 -0.37
C GLN A 39 3.04 -11.45 0.30
N ASN A 40 2.55 -11.39 1.54
CA ASN A 40 2.47 -10.15 2.31
C ASN A 40 3.86 -9.56 2.56
N ASP A 41 4.87 -10.36 2.91
CA ASP A 41 6.24 -9.86 3.07
C ASP A 41 6.80 -9.30 1.75
N GLN A 42 6.62 -10.02 0.64
CA GLN A 42 7.03 -9.55 -0.68
C GLN A 42 6.35 -8.24 -1.08
N GLU A 43 5.04 -8.09 -0.80
CA GLU A 43 4.32 -6.84 -1.04
C GLU A 43 4.85 -5.69 -0.16
N ASN A 44 5.09 -5.95 1.13
CA ASN A 44 5.66 -4.97 2.04
C ASN A 44 7.05 -4.51 1.59
N LEU A 45 7.90 -5.42 1.12
CA LEU A 45 9.20 -5.09 0.56
C LEU A 45 9.06 -4.22 -0.71
N ARG A 46 8.12 -4.54 -1.60
CA ARG A 46 7.83 -3.72 -2.79
C ARG A 46 7.36 -2.31 -2.41
N ARG A 47 6.40 -2.19 -1.49
CA ARG A 47 5.91 -0.90 -0.98
C ARG A 47 7.04 -0.06 -0.38
N ARG A 48 7.91 -0.67 0.44
CA ARG A 48 9.09 0.00 1.02
C ARG A 48 10.06 0.49 -0.05
N LYS A 49 10.32 -0.30 -1.11
CA LYS A 49 11.18 0.11 -2.22
C LYS A 49 10.59 1.30 -2.98
N LEU A 50 9.30 1.25 -3.29
CA LEU A 50 8.58 2.32 -3.98
C LEU A 50 8.60 3.61 -3.14
N MET A 51 8.33 3.52 -1.84
CA MET A 51 8.39 4.66 -0.94
C MET A 51 9.79 5.31 -0.91
N LYS A 52 10.86 4.50 -0.88
CA LYS A 52 12.24 5.00 -0.99
C LYS A 52 12.48 5.73 -2.32
N GLN A 53 11.93 5.25 -3.43
CA GLN A 53 12.05 5.92 -4.73
C GLN A 53 11.29 7.25 -4.76
N ILE A 54 10.07 7.29 -4.24
CA ILE A 54 9.27 8.53 -4.12
C ILE A 54 10.01 9.56 -3.29
N LEU A 55 10.57 9.16 -2.15
CA LEU A 55 11.35 10.06 -1.28
C LEU A 55 12.60 10.60 -1.99
N LYS A 56 13.30 9.75 -2.75
CA LYS A 56 14.44 10.19 -3.57
C LYS A 56 14.03 11.20 -4.64
N LEU A 57 12.93 10.97 -5.34
CA LEU A 57 12.39 11.88 -6.35
C LEU A 57 11.98 13.22 -5.72
N ARG A 58 11.23 13.19 -4.62
CA ARG A 58 10.87 14.39 -3.85
C ARG A 58 12.10 15.19 -3.45
N ASN A 59 13.12 14.52 -2.91
CA ASN A 59 14.35 15.20 -2.50
C ASN A 59 15.13 15.78 -3.69
N ARG A 60 15.07 15.13 -4.86
CA ARG A 60 15.69 15.62 -6.10
C ARG A 60 14.96 16.83 -6.69
N ILE A 61 13.63 16.81 -6.69
CA ILE A 61 12.80 17.93 -7.18
C ILE A 61 12.92 19.14 -6.22
N GLY A 62 13.24 18.90 -4.94
CA GLY A 62 13.27 19.94 -3.92
C GLY A 62 11.86 20.38 -3.52
N LYS A 63 11.74 21.33 -2.58
CA LYS A 63 10.46 22.03 -2.40
C LYS A 63 10.23 22.84 -3.68
N VAL A 64 9.13 22.59 -4.39
CA VAL A 64 8.69 23.49 -5.46
C VAL A 64 8.69 24.89 -4.87
N ARG A 65 9.53 25.77 -5.42
CA ARG A 65 9.72 27.13 -4.88
C ARG A 65 8.52 28.03 -5.21
N GLU A 66 7.62 27.58 -6.07
CA GLU A 66 6.39 28.29 -6.40
C GLU A 66 5.47 28.32 -5.19
N ASP A 67 5.21 29.54 -4.72
CA ASP A 67 4.13 29.81 -3.80
C ASP A 67 2.81 29.48 -4.52
N SER A 68 2.21 28.34 -4.18
CA SER A 68 0.94 27.90 -4.75
C SER A 68 -0.17 28.95 -4.54
N ALA A 69 -0.01 29.88 -3.59
CA ALA A 69 -0.91 31.01 -3.41
C ALA A 69 -0.84 32.03 -4.56
N GLU A 70 0.24 32.07 -5.35
CA GLU A 70 0.32 32.91 -6.56
C GLU A 70 -0.67 32.47 -7.62
N TRP A 71 -0.77 31.17 -7.88
CA TRP A 71 -1.75 30.61 -8.82
C TRP A 71 -3.18 30.94 -8.40
N VAL A 72 -3.47 30.89 -7.09
CA VAL A 72 -4.77 31.27 -6.54
C VAL A 72 -5.03 32.77 -6.67
N ARG A 73 -4.00 33.60 -6.47
CA ARG A 73 -4.09 35.06 -6.64
C ARG A 73 -4.33 35.44 -8.10
N GLU A 74 -3.64 34.81 -9.03
CA GLU A 74 -3.79 35.05 -10.48
C GLU A 74 -5.18 34.61 -10.97
N ALA A 75 -5.62 33.42 -10.57
CA ALA A 75 -6.97 32.94 -10.91
C ALA A 75 -8.09 33.81 -10.33
N ARG A 76 -7.88 34.43 -9.17
CA ARG A 76 -8.82 35.41 -8.60
C ARG A 76 -8.85 36.70 -9.41
N LYS A 77 -7.69 37.23 -9.82
CA LYS A 77 -7.59 38.42 -10.68
C LYS A 77 -8.30 38.20 -12.02
N GLU A 78 -8.10 37.05 -12.65
CA GLU A 78 -8.79 36.71 -13.90
C GLU A 78 -10.32 36.69 -13.74
N ARG A 79 -10.83 36.19 -12.60
CA ARG A 79 -12.27 36.18 -12.32
C ARG A 79 -12.83 37.57 -12.08
N THR A 80 -12.15 38.41 -11.31
CA THR A 80 -12.59 39.79 -11.05
C THR A 80 -12.54 40.61 -12.34
N PHE A 81 -11.50 40.43 -13.15
CA PHE A 81 -11.38 41.09 -14.46
C PHE A 81 -12.51 40.70 -15.42
N ARG A 82 -12.92 39.41 -15.44
CA ARG A 82 -14.05 38.94 -16.24
C ARG A 82 -15.41 39.49 -15.80
N HIS A 83 -15.55 39.86 -14.54
CA HIS A 83 -16.78 40.43 -13.99
C HIS A 83 -16.91 41.92 -14.35
N ASP A 84 -15.83 42.70 -14.26
CA ASP A 84 -15.82 44.12 -14.65
C ASP A 84 -15.94 44.32 -16.17
N SER A 85 -15.44 43.39 -16.99
CA SER A 85 -15.52 43.48 -18.46
C SER A 85 -16.93 43.22 -19.04
N ARG A 86 -17.92 42.90 -18.19
CA ARG A 86 -19.30 42.57 -18.57
C ARG A 86 -20.35 43.55 -18.01
N ALA A 87 -19.91 44.55 -17.23
CA ALA A 87 -20.72 45.67 -16.76
C ALA A 87 -20.56 46.86 -17.72
#